data_AF-A0A8F0JYK6-F1
#
_entry.id   AF-A0A8F0JYK6-F1
#
_cell.length_a   1.000
_cell.length_b   1.000
_cell.length_c   1.000
_cell.angle_alpha   90.00
_cell.angle_beta   90.00
_cell.angle_gamma   90.00
#
_symmetry.space_group_name_H-M   'P 1'
#
loop_
_entity.id
_entity.type
_entity.pdbx_description
1 polymer ?
#
loop_
_entity_poly.entity_id
_entity_poly.type
_entity_poly.pdbx_seq_one_letter_code
_entity_poly.pdbx_strand_id
1 'polypeptide(L)'
;MSHYTSIKTKYTNSRVLKEAINKLGYPFVEHHFNKNIEVSLNFSGNLKSSIYDNSQNNYLGLKKKDLSYNIITDHQSWTEKEVINIFLKKLELNYGYAETINQAIDLGFVRSKVLTANNKNNRFVFQRYVEVKC
;
A
#
# COMPACT_ATOMS: atom_id res chain seq x y z
N MET A 1 -27.55 8.76 -4.49
CA MET A 1 -26.76 7.50 -4.53
C MET A 1 -25.31 7.88 -4.73
N SER A 2 -24.44 7.57 -3.77
CA SER A 2 -23.00 7.77 -3.91
C SER A 2 -22.44 6.76 -4.92
N HIS A 3 -21.97 7.26 -6.06
CA HIS A 3 -21.30 6.42 -7.07
C HIS A 3 -19.85 6.20 -6.64
N TYR A 4 -19.54 4.99 -6.18
CA TYR A 4 -18.17 4.59 -5.87
C TYR A 4 -17.58 3.82 -7.05
N THR A 5 -16.28 4.03 -7.26
CA THR A 5 -15.50 3.25 -8.22
C THR A 5 -14.59 2.28 -7.47
N SER A 6 -14.38 1.09 -8.04
CA SER A 6 -13.48 0.08 -7.48
C SER A 6 -12.40 -0.28 -8.50
N ILE A 7 -11.13 -0.20 -8.11
CA ILE A 7 -10.00 -0.63 -8.93
C ILE A 7 -9.33 -1.84 -8.26
N LYS A 8 -9.22 -2.96 -8.99
CA LYS A 8 -8.52 -4.16 -8.50
C LYS A 8 -7.02 -3.90 -8.47
N THR A 9 -6.36 -4.22 -7.36
CA THR A 9 -4.91 -4.08 -7.24
C THR A 9 -4.19 -5.42 -7.10
N LYS A 10 -2.86 -5.37 -7.14
CA LYS A 10 -1.96 -6.49 -6.83
C LYS A 10 -1.54 -6.54 -5.35
N TYR A 11 -2.13 -5.71 -4.49
CA TYR A 11 -1.81 -5.70 -3.06
C TYR A 11 -2.47 -6.90 -2.39
N THR A 12 -1.67 -7.84 -1.90
CA THR A 12 -2.15 -9.11 -1.31
C THR A 12 -1.78 -9.22 0.16
N ASN A 13 -0.60 -8.72 0.53
CA ASN A 13 -0.04 -8.76 1.88
C ASN A 13 -0.46 -7.52 2.68
N SER A 14 -1.36 -7.71 3.64
CA SER A 14 -1.90 -6.61 4.45
C SER A 14 -0.86 -5.93 5.32
N ARG A 15 0.14 -6.68 5.81
CA ARG A 15 1.23 -6.12 6.61
C ARG A 15 2.08 -5.18 5.77
N VAL A 16 2.50 -5.64 4.59
CA VAL A 16 3.32 -4.86 3.65
C VAL A 16 2.58 -3.62 3.16
N LEU A 17 1.27 -3.75 2.91
CA LEU A 17 0.43 -2.62 2.53
C LEU A 17 0.39 -1.54 3.61
N LYS A 18 0.18 -1.93 4.87
CA LYS A 18 0.19 -1.00 6.02
C LYS A 18 1.56 -0.34 6.22
N GLU A 19 2.64 -1.12 6.13
CA GLU A 19 4.01 -0.59 6.21
C GLU A 19 4.29 0.41 5.08
N ALA A 20 3.83 0.14 3.87
CA ALA A 20 3.98 1.05 2.73
C ALA A 20 3.19 2.34 2.90
N ILE A 21 1.95 2.29 3.40
CA ILE A 21 1.13 3.48 3.69
C ILE A 21 1.79 4.34 4.79
N ASN A 22 2.21 3.71 5.90
CA ASN A 22 2.90 4.39 7.00
C ASN A 22 4.19 5.07 6.55
N LYS A 23 4.98 4.39 5.69
CA LYS A 23 6.22 4.96 5.16
C LYS A 23 6.01 6.20 4.31
N LEU A 24 4.84 6.33 3.69
CA LEU A 24 4.46 7.53 2.94
C LEU A 24 3.95 8.67 3.84
N GLY A 25 3.81 8.43 5.14
CA GLY A 25 3.37 9.42 6.13
C GLY A 25 1.86 9.64 6.16
N TYR A 26 1.06 8.77 5.53
CA TYR A 26 -0.39 8.91 5.52
C TYR A 26 -1.01 8.18 6.72
N PRO A 27 -1.88 8.86 7.49
CA PRO A 27 -2.60 8.22 8.58
C PRO A 27 -3.65 7.26 8.00
N PHE A 28 -3.81 6.10 8.62
CA PHE A 28 -4.83 5.13 8.23
C PHE A 28 -5.55 4.50 9.43
N VAL A 29 -6.77 4.02 9.20
CA VAL A 29 -7.55 3.21 10.14
C VAL A 29 -7.74 1.81 9.55
N GLU A 30 -7.49 0.78 10.36
CA GLU A 30 -7.82 -0.59 10.01
C GLU A 30 -9.12 -1.00 10.69
N HIS A 31 -10.06 -1.47 9.87
CA HIS A 31 -11.36 -1.95 10.33
C HIS A 31 -11.31 -3.46 10.53
N HIS A 32 -11.19 -3.89 11.78
CA HIS A 32 -11.01 -5.32 12.12
C HIS A 32 -12.12 -6.23 11.60
N PHE A 33 -13.36 -5.74 11.55
CA PHE A 33 -14.52 -6.55 11.14
C PHE A 33 -14.52 -6.95 9.66
N ASN A 34 -14.03 -6.08 8.78
CA ASN A 34 -14.09 -6.28 7.33
C ASN A 34 -12.69 -6.30 6.66
N LYS A 35 -11.62 -6.15 7.46
CA LYS A 35 -10.23 -6.06 7.01
C LYS A 35 -10.01 -4.94 5.99
N ASN A 36 -10.85 -3.90 6.03
CA ASN A 36 -10.69 -2.71 5.21
C ASN A 36 -9.67 -1.78 5.85
N ILE A 37 -8.96 -1.04 5.01
CA ILE A 37 -8.04 0.01 5.43
C ILE A 37 -8.56 1.32 4.83
N GLU A 38 -8.71 2.33 5.66
CA GLU A 38 -9.11 3.67 5.24
C GLU A 38 -7.92 4.61 5.37
N VAL A 39 -7.55 5.28 4.29
CA VAL A 39 -6.42 6.21 4.25
C VAL A 39 -6.98 7.61 4.06
N SER A 40 -6.64 8.54 4.97
CA SER A 40 -6.91 9.96 4.75
C SER A 40 -5.83 10.52 3.82
N LEU A 41 -6.24 11.11 2.70
CA LEU A 41 -5.31 11.82 1.82
C LEU A 41 -5.08 13.28 2.27
N ASN A 42 -5.89 13.76 3.23
CA ASN A 42 -5.73 15.07 3.85
C ASN A 42 -4.89 14.95 5.13
N PHE A 43 -3.75 15.63 5.16
CA PHE A 43 -2.83 15.65 6.31
C PHE A 43 -3.37 16.39 7.55
N SER A 44 -4.48 17.12 7.43
CA SER A 44 -4.99 18.03 8.47
C SER A 44 -6.23 17.53 9.23
N GLY A 45 -6.75 16.33 8.92
CA GLY A 45 -8.00 15.83 9.48
C GLY A 45 -7.82 14.70 10.50
N ASN A 46 -8.50 14.78 11.64
CA ASN A 46 -8.73 13.63 12.50
C ASN A 46 -9.55 12.58 11.71
N LEU A 47 -9.02 11.36 11.61
CA LEU A 47 -9.67 10.24 10.92
C LEU A 47 -11.06 9.95 11.54
N LYS A 48 -12.13 10.23 10.80
CA LYS A 48 -13.45 9.66 11.12
C LYS A 48 -13.55 8.30 10.43
N SER A 49 -13.78 7.25 11.20
CA SER A 49 -13.65 5.85 10.78
C SER A 49 -14.86 5.34 9.98
N SER A 50 -15.24 6.03 8.91
CA SER A 50 -16.31 5.57 8.05
C SER A 50 -16.16 6.16 6.66
N ILE A 51 -15.80 5.32 5.67
CA ILE A 51 -16.01 5.58 4.23
C ILE A 51 -17.45 6.05 3.93
N TYR A 52 -18.38 5.85 4.88
CA TYR A 52 -19.80 6.12 4.75
C TYR A 52 -20.30 7.39 5.47
N ASP A 53 -19.48 8.10 6.26
CA ASP A 53 -19.92 9.39 6.82
C ASP A 53 -19.68 10.53 5.84
N ASN A 54 -20.79 11.05 5.35
CA ASN A 54 -20.99 11.98 4.24
C ASN A 54 -20.40 13.40 4.44
N SER A 55 -19.38 13.60 5.28
CA SER A 55 -18.95 14.94 5.73
C SER A 55 -17.49 15.32 5.46
N GLN A 56 -16.66 14.45 4.89
CA GLN A 56 -15.27 14.79 4.62
C GLN A 56 -14.77 14.15 3.31
N ASN A 57 -14.40 15.04 2.39
CA ASN A 57 -13.84 14.71 1.08
C ASN A 57 -12.40 14.20 1.25
N ASN A 58 -12.00 13.20 0.46
CA ASN A 58 -10.62 12.72 0.25
C ASN A 58 -10.18 11.52 1.11
N TYR A 59 -11.08 10.54 1.28
CA TYR A 59 -10.71 9.22 1.78
C TYR A 59 -10.50 8.22 0.64
N LEU A 60 -9.46 7.41 0.79
CA LEU A 60 -9.20 6.27 -0.08
C LEU A 60 -9.38 4.98 0.72
N GLY A 61 -10.40 4.20 0.35
CA GLY A 61 -10.66 2.90 0.92
C GLY A 61 -9.86 1.80 0.22
N LEU A 62 -9.30 0.88 0.99
CA LEU A 62 -8.69 -0.36 0.52
C LEU A 62 -9.48 -1.51 1.11
N LYS A 63 -10.35 -2.12 0.29
CA LYS A 63 -11.21 -3.23 0.71
C LYS A 63 -10.62 -4.55 0.27
N LYS A 64 -10.46 -5.49 1.21
CA LYS A 64 -10.04 -6.84 0.85
C LYS A 64 -11.13 -7.54 0.03
N LYS A 65 -10.77 -8.03 -1.16
CA LYS A 65 -11.61 -8.85 -2.03
C LYS A 65 -10.80 -10.04 -2.53
N ASP A 66 -11.24 -11.24 -2.18
CA ASP A 66 -10.53 -12.49 -2.45
C ASP A 66 -9.11 -12.47 -1.85
N LEU A 67 -8.09 -12.56 -2.70
CA LEU A 67 -6.68 -12.58 -2.33
C LEU A 67 -6.00 -11.21 -2.39
N SER A 68 -6.68 -10.15 -2.85
CA SER A 68 -6.09 -8.83 -2.99
C SER A 68 -6.97 -7.70 -2.43
N TYR A 69 -6.41 -6.50 -2.36
CA TYR A 69 -7.15 -5.29 -2.00
C TYR A 69 -7.66 -4.59 -3.26
N ASN A 70 -8.87 -4.09 -3.20
CA ASN A 70 -9.41 -3.16 -4.18
C ASN A 70 -9.36 -1.75 -3.59
N ILE A 71 -8.98 -0.78 -4.42
CA ILE A 71 -9.14 0.64 -4.10
C ILE A 71 -10.61 0.99 -4.31
N ILE A 72 -11.21 1.64 -3.33
CA ILE A 72 -12.58 2.15 -3.35
C ILE A 72 -12.52 3.63 -3.03
N THR A 73 -13.07 4.45 -3.91
CA THR A 73 -13.15 5.90 -3.71
C THR A 73 -14.43 6.43 -4.37
N ASP A 74 -14.96 7.52 -3.82
CA ASP A 74 -16.16 8.17 -4.36
C ASP A 74 -15.83 8.88 -5.69
N HIS A 75 -16.86 9.13 -6.50
CA HIS A 75 -16.70 9.80 -7.78
C HIS A 75 -16.15 11.24 -7.64
N GLN A 76 -16.45 11.91 -6.53
CA GLN A 76 -16.03 13.30 -6.30
C GLN A 76 -14.53 13.39 -5.98
N SER A 77 -13.95 12.38 -5.35
CA SER A 77 -12.54 12.26 -5.02
C SER A 77 -11.69 12.15 -6.30
N TRP A 78 -12.25 11.62 -7.40
CA TRP A 78 -11.61 11.70 -8.72
C TRP A 78 -11.50 13.12 -9.28
N THR A 79 -12.18 14.12 -8.70
CA THR A 79 -11.89 15.53 -9.06
C THR A 79 -10.51 15.96 -8.55
N GLU A 80 -10.00 15.33 -7.48
CA GLU A 80 -8.61 15.43 -7.00
C GLU A 80 -7.71 14.32 -7.59
N LYS A 81 -7.95 13.97 -8.86
CA LYS A 81 -7.27 12.88 -9.58
C LYS A 81 -5.75 12.90 -9.44
N GLU A 82 -5.15 14.09 -9.40
CA GLU A 82 -3.70 14.25 -9.33
C GLU A 82 -3.14 13.77 -7.98
N VAL A 83 -3.72 14.20 -6.86
CA VAL A 83 -3.30 13.81 -5.51
C VAL A 83 -3.44 12.31 -5.32
N ILE A 84 -4.59 11.75 -5.70
CA ILE A 84 -4.85 10.31 -5.65
C ILE A 84 -3.84 9.55 -6.53
N ASN A 85 -3.61 9.98 -7.76
CA ASN A 85 -2.66 9.31 -8.65
C ASN A 85 -1.23 9.36 -8.14
N ILE A 86 -0.79 10.49 -7.56
CA ILE A 86 0.54 10.62 -6.96
C ILE A 86 0.66 9.68 -5.76
N PHE A 87 -0.34 9.65 -4.89
CA PHE A 87 -0.40 8.73 -3.76
C PHE A 87 -0.33 7.28 -4.24
N LEU A 88 -1.18 6.88 -5.19
CA LEU A 88 -1.24 5.51 -5.70
C LEU A 88 0.06 5.07 -6.36
N LYS A 89 0.70 5.93 -7.16
CA LYS A 89 2.02 5.64 -7.75
C LYS A 89 3.09 5.43 -6.69
N LYS A 90 3.11 6.27 -5.66
CA LYS A 90 4.06 6.15 -4.54
C LYS A 90 3.78 4.89 -3.72
N LEU A 91 2.50 4.56 -3.50
CA LEU A 91 2.08 3.37 -2.78
C LEU A 91 2.46 2.11 -3.53
N GLU A 92 2.20 2.05 -4.83
CA GLU A 92 2.55 0.92 -5.69
C GLU A 92 4.06 0.64 -5.66
N LEU A 93 4.88 1.70 -5.79
CA LEU A 93 6.33 1.58 -5.73
C LEU A 93 6.81 1.07 -4.36
N ASN A 94 6.32 1.64 -3.26
CA ASN A 94 6.75 1.24 -1.93
C ASN A 94 6.25 -0.15 -1.54
N TYR A 95 5.04 -0.50 -1.94
CA TYR A 95 4.49 -1.84 -1.76
C TYR A 95 5.29 -2.86 -2.55
N GLY A 96 5.50 -2.66 -3.86
CA GLY A 96 6.24 -3.60 -4.71
C GLY A 96 7.67 -3.81 -4.21
N TYR A 97 8.30 -2.74 -3.74
CA TYR A 97 9.61 -2.80 -3.10
C TYR A 97 9.60 -3.67 -1.82
N ALA A 98 8.69 -3.38 -0.89
CA ALA A 98 8.62 -4.09 0.38
C ALA A 98 8.16 -5.55 0.22
N GLU A 99 7.24 -5.82 -0.70
CA GLU A 99 6.76 -7.16 -1.02
C GLU A 99 7.88 -8.02 -1.60
N THR A 100 8.69 -7.46 -2.51
CA THR A 100 9.85 -8.16 -3.08
C THR A 100 10.87 -8.54 -2.01
N ILE A 101 11.13 -7.65 -1.05
CA ILE A 101 12.01 -7.92 0.09
C ILE A 101 11.43 -9.04 0.96
N ASN A 102 10.14 -8.97 1.29
CA ASN A 102 9.50 -9.99 2.13
C ASN A 102 9.53 -11.37 1.46
N GLN A 103 9.20 -11.46 0.17
CA GLN A 103 9.29 -12.72 -0.57
C GLN A 103 10.72 -13.28 -0.59
N ALA A 104 11.74 -12.43 -0.75
CA ALA A 104 13.13 -12.88 -0.69
C ALA A 104 13.49 -13.46 0.69
N ILE A 105 13.05 -12.81 1.77
CA ILE A 105 13.28 -13.29 3.14
C ILE A 105 12.54 -14.61 3.38
N ASP A 106 11.29 -14.73 2.94
CA ASP A 106 10.48 -15.95 3.06
C ASP A 106 11.13 -17.14 2.31
N LEU A 107 11.84 -16.87 1.22
CA LEU A 107 12.62 -17.84 0.46
C LEU A 107 14.00 -18.17 1.09
N GLY A 108 14.26 -17.68 2.30
CA GLY A 108 15.49 -17.91 3.05
C GLY A 108 16.68 -17.05 2.62
N PHE A 109 16.45 -15.98 1.84
CA PHE A 109 17.52 -15.05 1.51
C PHE A 109 17.73 -14.04 2.63
N VAL A 110 19.00 -13.75 2.91
CA VAL A 110 19.42 -12.67 3.78
C VAL A 110 19.89 -11.49 2.91
N ARG A 111 19.47 -10.29 3.29
CA ARG A 111 19.91 -9.06 2.61
C ARG A 111 21.38 -8.79 2.95
N SER A 112 22.24 -8.94 1.95
CA SER A 112 23.70 -8.84 2.11
C SER A 112 24.20 -7.40 1.96
N LYS A 113 23.69 -6.66 0.95
CA LYS A 113 24.11 -5.27 0.68
C LYS A 113 23.00 -4.40 0.11
N VAL A 114 23.11 -3.09 0.38
CA VAL A 114 22.34 -2.03 -0.26
C VAL A 114 23.31 -1.22 -1.10
N LEU A 115 23.12 -1.19 -2.41
CA LEU A 115 23.92 -0.39 -3.33
C LEU A 115 23.03 0.73 -3.86
N THR A 116 23.30 1.95 -3.45
CA THR A 116 22.71 3.16 -4.06
C THR A 116 23.40 3.38 -5.40
N ALA A 117 22.75 2.97 -6.48
CA ALA A 117 23.24 3.25 -7.83
C ALA A 117 22.68 4.61 -8.26
N ASN A 118 23.54 5.63 -8.28
CA ASN A 118 23.30 6.98 -8.81
C ASN A 118 21.87 7.51 -8.67
N ASN A 119 21.47 8.05 -7.51
CA ASN A 119 20.24 8.82 -7.19
C ASN A 119 18.87 8.38 -7.77
N LYS A 120 18.80 7.30 -8.56
CA LYS A 120 17.64 6.90 -9.37
C LYS A 120 17.31 5.42 -9.20
N ASN A 121 18.29 4.57 -8.87
CA ASN A 121 18.08 3.13 -8.74
C ASN A 121 18.61 2.60 -7.40
N ASN A 122 17.75 1.86 -6.70
CA ASN A 122 18.18 1.08 -5.54
C ASN A 122 18.47 -0.35 -5.98
N ARG A 123 19.69 -0.83 -5.75
CA ARG A 123 20.07 -2.23 -5.98
C ARG A 123 20.23 -2.97 -4.65
N PHE A 124 19.55 -4.10 -4.54
CA PHE A 124 19.63 -4.98 -3.38
C PHE A 124 20.34 -6.26 -3.77
N VAL A 125 21.28 -6.69 -2.94
CA VAL A 125 21.96 -7.97 -3.11
C VAL A 125 21.49 -8.89 -2.00
N PHE A 126 20.90 -10.01 -2.41
CA PHE A 126 20.40 -11.06 -1.53
C PHE A 126 21.31 -12.28 -1.65
N GLN A 127 21.57 -12.95 -0.54
CA GLN A 127 22.39 -14.16 -0.47
C GLN A 127 21.67 -15.20 0.37
N ARG A 128 21.80 -16.48 -0.01
CA ARG A 128 21.36 -17.60 0.80
C ARG A 128 22.41 -18.70 0.75
N TYR A 129 22.58 -19.41 1.85
CA TYR A 129 23.41 -20.61 1.88
C TYR A 129 22.59 -21.79 1.35
N VAL A 130 23.20 -22.63 0.52
CA VAL A 130 22.58 -23.86 0.02
C VAL A 130 23.54 -25.00 0.30
N GLU A 131 23.14 -25.92 1.18
CA GLU A 131 23.87 -27.16 1.40
C GLU A 131 23.57 -28.11 0.22
N VAL A 132 24.59 -28.44 -0.56
CA VAL A 132 24.47 -29.42 -1.64
C VAL A 132 24.87 -30.76 -1.07
N LYS A 133 23.95 -31.71 -1.01
CA LYS A 133 24.28 -33.09 -0.67
C LYS A 133 25.12 -33.67 -1.81
N CYS A 134 26.38 -33.97 -1.53
CA CYS A 134 27.26 -34.76 -2.40
C CYS A 134 26.85 -36.23 -2.38
#